data_AF-A0A971J5Y4-F1
#
_entry.id   AF-A0A971J5Y4-F1
#
_cell.length_a   1.000
_cell.length_b   1.000
_cell.length_c   1.000
_cell.angle_alpha   90.00
_cell.angle_beta   90.00
_cell.angle_gamma   90.00
#
_symmetry.space_group_name_H-M   'P 1'
#
loop_
_entity.id
_entity.type
_entity.pdbx_description
1 polymer ?
#
loop_
_entity_poly.entity_id
_entity_poly.type
_entity_poly.pdbx_seq_one_letter_code
_entity_poly.pdbx_strand_id
1 'polypeptide(L)'
;MTSMVEDFCNKLEQLRHFCTTGICIWVTDTEKFVGMVKGEDSPGEFFGVGDRLQEGGAAVEALRTKKVVSKFVPPEVYGVEANVIAVPLFEPDNPYEPVGVLGLSRSRKNQVAVVNISETLYASIEQLNLASQEVASGAEEVAVQSQNISSLASR
;
A
#
# COMPACT_ATOMS: atom_id res chain seq x y z
N MET A 1 -30.58 -12.02 -20.47
CA MET A 1 -29.40 -11.13 -20.43
C MET A 1 -28.89 -11.22 -19.00
N THR A 2 -27.65 -11.66 -18.83
CA THR A 2 -26.97 -11.74 -17.54
C THR A 2 -26.67 -10.32 -17.08
N SER A 3 -26.87 -10.00 -15.80
CA SER A 3 -26.64 -8.64 -15.29
C SER A 3 -25.16 -8.27 -15.42
N MET A 4 -24.84 -6.98 -15.59
CA MET A 4 -23.46 -6.48 -15.61
C MET A 4 -22.64 -6.99 -14.40
N VAL A 5 -23.26 -7.09 -13.21
CA VAL A 5 -22.62 -7.62 -12.00
C VAL A 5 -22.28 -9.11 -12.16
N GLU A 6 -23.23 -9.92 -12.63
CA GLU A 6 -23.03 -11.35 -12.88
C GLU A 6 -21.95 -11.59 -13.95
N ASP A 7 -21.91 -10.76 -14.99
CA ASP A 7 -20.91 -10.79 -16.05
C ASP A 7 -19.48 -10.60 -15.52
N PHE A 8 -19.30 -9.64 -14.60
CA PHE A 8 -18.01 -9.46 -13.93
C PHE A 8 -17.68 -10.60 -12.99
N CYS A 9 -18.64 -11.10 -12.22
CA CYS A 9 -18.44 -12.27 -11.35
C CYS A 9 -18.00 -13.51 -12.14
N ASN A 10 -18.63 -13.78 -13.29
CA ASN A 10 -18.29 -14.92 -14.16
C ASN A 10 -16.87 -14.83 -14.75
N LYS A 11 -16.35 -13.61 -14.96
CA LYS A 11 -15.01 -13.35 -15.49
C LYS A 11 -13.97 -13.16 -14.39
N LEU A 12 -14.39 -13.02 -13.13
CA LEU A 12 -13.54 -12.61 -12.03
C LEU A 12 -12.35 -13.56 -11.82
N GLU A 13 -12.57 -14.86 -11.98
CA GLU A 13 -11.51 -15.86 -11.85
C GLU A 13 -10.38 -15.68 -12.88
N GLN A 14 -10.70 -15.21 -14.08
CA GLN A 14 -9.69 -14.89 -15.10
C GLN A 14 -8.81 -13.72 -14.67
N LEU A 15 -9.33 -12.83 -13.82
CA LEU A 15 -8.59 -11.69 -13.28
C LEU A 15 -7.64 -12.08 -12.14
N ARG A 16 -7.67 -13.33 -11.66
CA ARG A 16 -6.75 -13.82 -10.61
C ARG A 16 -5.29 -13.60 -10.95
N HIS A 17 -4.92 -13.75 -12.22
CA HIS A 17 -3.54 -13.54 -12.66
C HIS A 17 -3.06 -12.09 -12.52
N PHE A 18 -3.99 -11.12 -12.44
CA PHE A 18 -3.68 -9.72 -12.13
C PHE A 18 -3.66 -9.43 -10.62
N CYS A 19 -4.21 -10.34 -9.80
CA CYS A 19 -4.17 -10.26 -8.34
C CYS A 19 -2.82 -10.77 -7.81
N THR A 20 -1.74 -10.07 -8.17
CA THR A 20 -0.41 -10.31 -7.58
C THR A 20 -0.41 -9.95 -6.09
N THR A 21 0.72 -10.17 -5.41
CA THR A 21 0.88 -9.82 -3.99
C THR A 21 0.39 -8.40 -3.69
N GLY A 22 -0.45 -8.28 -2.67
CA GLY A 22 -1.05 -7.04 -2.20
C GLY A 22 -2.29 -6.59 -2.96
N ILE A 23 -2.78 -7.30 -3.97
CA ILE A 23 -3.93 -6.88 -4.80
C ILE A 23 -5.15 -7.77 -4.53
N CYS A 24 -6.30 -7.14 -4.29
CA CYS A 24 -7.60 -7.78 -4.24
C CYS A 24 -8.52 -7.09 -5.26
N ILE A 25 -9.16 -7.88 -6.13
CA ILE A 25 -10.22 -7.41 -7.02
C ILE A 25 -11.54 -7.95 -6.49
N TRP A 26 -12.55 -7.09 -6.43
CA TRP A 26 -13.84 -7.42 -5.87
C TRP A 26 -14.98 -6.81 -6.69
N VAL A 27 -16.15 -7.43 -6.57
CA VAL A 27 -17.39 -7.02 -7.21
C VAL A 27 -18.47 -6.96 -6.15
N THR A 28 -19.29 -5.91 -6.18
CA THR A 28 -20.46 -5.73 -5.31
C THR A 28 -21.72 -5.60 -6.15
N ASP A 29 -22.84 -6.01 -5.58
CA ASP A 29 -24.13 -5.43 -5.96
C ASP A 29 -24.30 -4.07 -5.25
N THR A 30 -25.53 -3.55 -5.16
CA THR A 30 -25.80 -2.28 -4.48
C THR A 30 -25.79 -2.37 -2.94
N GLU A 31 -25.69 -3.57 -2.37
CA GLU A 31 -25.85 -3.82 -0.92
C GLU A 31 -24.66 -4.55 -0.27
N LYS A 32 -23.96 -5.41 -1.01
CA LYS A 32 -22.94 -6.34 -0.48
C LYS A 32 -21.92 -6.78 -1.52
N PHE A 33 -20.82 -7.35 -1.04
CA PHE A 33 -19.83 -8.03 -1.89
C PHE A 33 -20.41 -9.33 -2.46
N VAL A 34 -20.27 -9.54 -3.77
CA VAL A 34 -20.81 -10.71 -4.48
C VAL A 34 -19.73 -11.54 -5.19
N GLY A 35 -18.54 -10.98 -5.38
CA GLY A 35 -17.41 -11.70 -5.96
C GLY A 35 -16.09 -11.11 -5.49
N MET A 36 -15.09 -11.95 -5.30
CA MET A 36 -13.76 -11.49 -4.89
C MET A 36 -12.66 -12.47 -5.32
N VAL A 37 -11.53 -11.92 -5.76
CA VAL A 37 -10.29 -12.66 -5.99
C VAL A 37 -9.16 -11.91 -5.31
N LYS A 38 -8.39 -12.67 -4.52
CA LYS A 38 -7.34 -12.17 -3.64
C LYS A 38 -5.98 -12.69 -4.09
N GLY A 39 -5.02 -11.79 -4.17
CA GLY A 39 -3.60 -12.12 -4.11
C GLY A 39 -3.15 -12.34 -2.66
N GLU A 40 -1.96 -12.90 -2.51
CA GLU A 40 -1.27 -12.98 -1.21
C GLU A 40 -1.10 -11.58 -0.60
N ASP A 41 -1.19 -11.43 0.73
CA ASP A 41 -1.05 -10.14 1.44
C ASP A 41 -2.01 -9.02 0.97
N SER A 42 -3.09 -9.37 0.28
CA SER A 42 -4.09 -8.39 -0.18
C SER A 42 -4.98 -7.88 0.96
N PRO A 43 -5.45 -6.62 0.91
CA PRO A 43 -6.39 -6.11 1.90
C PRO A 43 -7.70 -6.90 1.85
N GLY A 44 -8.25 -7.23 3.03
CA GLY A 44 -9.58 -7.85 3.12
C GLY A 44 -9.67 -9.08 4.01
N GLU A 45 -8.86 -9.23 5.05
CA GLU A 45 -9.21 -10.18 6.14
C GLU A 45 -10.50 -9.77 6.86
N PHE A 46 -10.87 -8.48 6.80
CA PHE A 46 -12.01 -7.89 7.49
C PHE A 46 -13.29 -7.79 6.65
N PHE A 47 -13.26 -8.27 5.40
CA PHE A 47 -14.44 -8.35 4.54
C PHE A 47 -14.35 -9.50 3.52
N GLY A 48 -15.50 -10.07 3.18
CA GLY A 48 -15.63 -11.18 2.25
C GLY A 48 -16.93 -11.14 1.44
N VAL A 49 -17.07 -12.10 0.53
CA VAL A 49 -18.31 -12.28 -0.23
C VAL A 49 -19.47 -12.51 0.75
N GLY A 50 -20.55 -11.73 0.58
CA GLY A 50 -21.71 -11.73 1.47
C GLY A 50 -21.76 -10.56 2.44
N ASP A 51 -20.63 -9.90 2.73
CA ASP A 51 -20.59 -8.79 3.67
C ASP A 51 -21.22 -7.52 3.08
N ARG A 52 -21.91 -6.75 3.95
CA ARG A 52 -22.59 -5.52 3.54
C ARG A 52 -21.60 -4.40 3.25
N LEU A 53 -21.98 -3.51 2.32
CA LEU A 53 -21.21 -2.30 2.06
C LEU A 53 -21.23 -1.39 3.30
N GLN A 54 -20.04 -0.95 3.70
CA GLN A 54 -19.90 -0.03 4.83
C GLN A 54 -20.17 1.40 4.39
N GLU A 55 -20.96 2.12 5.20
CA GLU A 55 -21.18 3.56 5.03
C GLU A 55 -19.85 4.34 5.03
N GLY A 56 -19.74 5.32 4.13
CA GLY A 56 -18.49 6.05 3.89
C GLY A 56 -17.40 5.29 3.11
N GLY A 57 -17.60 3.99 2.86
CA GLY A 57 -16.73 3.15 2.05
C GLY A 57 -16.69 3.55 0.57
N ALA A 58 -15.64 3.12 -0.15
CA ALA A 58 -15.44 3.49 -1.55
C ALA A 58 -16.57 3.00 -2.48
N ALA A 59 -17.11 1.81 -2.23
CA ALA A 59 -18.23 1.26 -3.02
C ALA A 59 -19.51 2.08 -2.85
N VAL A 60 -19.91 2.39 -1.61
CA VAL A 60 -21.09 3.23 -1.32
C VAL A 60 -20.94 4.62 -1.94
N GLU A 61 -19.75 5.21 -1.85
CA GLU A 61 -19.50 6.51 -2.48
C GLU A 61 -19.57 6.44 -4.01
N ALA A 62 -19.03 5.38 -4.63
CA ALA A 62 -19.10 5.20 -6.08
C ALA A 62 -20.54 5.05 -6.56
N LEU A 63 -21.36 4.25 -5.86
CA LEU A 63 -22.80 4.11 -6.13
C LEU A 63 -23.53 5.45 -6.01
N ARG A 64 -23.32 6.17 -4.89
CA ARG A 64 -23.98 7.44 -4.61
C ARG A 64 -23.60 8.56 -5.59
N THR A 65 -22.31 8.66 -5.91
CA THR A 65 -21.78 9.74 -6.76
C THR A 65 -21.86 9.41 -8.24
N LYS A 66 -22.08 8.13 -8.58
CA LYS A 66 -22.10 7.62 -9.96
C LYS A 66 -20.79 7.90 -10.70
N LYS A 67 -19.68 7.94 -9.95
CA LYS A 67 -18.34 8.28 -10.44
C LYS A 67 -17.32 7.29 -9.91
N VAL A 68 -16.20 7.20 -10.61
CA VAL A 68 -15.03 6.46 -10.12
C VAL A 68 -14.51 7.16 -8.86
N VAL A 69 -14.33 6.37 -7.81
CA VAL A 69 -13.80 6.83 -6.52
C VAL A 69 -12.42 6.21 -6.32
N SER A 70 -11.44 7.03 -5.93
CA SER A 70 -10.15 6.56 -5.46
C SER A 70 -9.89 7.10 -4.07
N LYS A 71 -9.56 6.22 -3.13
CA LYS A 71 -9.36 6.58 -1.73
C LYS A 71 -8.17 5.85 -1.13
N PHE A 72 -7.46 6.57 -0.28
CA PHE A 72 -6.60 5.97 0.72
C PHE A 72 -7.45 5.44 1.87
N VAL A 73 -7.16 4.22 2.30
CA VAL A 73 -7.77 3.56 3.45
C VAL A 73 -6.68 3.32 4.49
N PRO A 74 -6.83 3.87 5.70
CA PRO A 74 -5.81 3.72 6.74
C PRO A 74 -5.93 2.33 7.41
N PRO A 75 -4.88 1.86 8.10
CA PRO A 75 -4.78 0.48 8.56
C PRO A 75 -5.84 0.11 9.62
N GLU A 76 -6.47 1.08 10.28
CA GLU A 76 -7.52 0.85 11.28
C GLU A 76 -8.78 0.22 10.66
N VAL A 77 -8.95 0.34 9.33
CA VAL A 77 -10.14 -0.18 8.62
C VAL A 77 -9.89 -1.59 8.07
N TYR A 78 -8.72 -1.85 7.48
CA TYR A 78 -8.42 -3.12 6.79
C TYR A 78 -7.22 -3.89 7.36
N GLY A 79 -6.66 -3.45 8.49
CA GLY A 79 -5.45 -4.00 9.10
C GLY A 79 -4.15 -3.65 8.36
N VAL A 80 -4.25 -2.99 7.20
CA VAL A 80 -3.12 -2.55 6.37
C VAL A 80 -3.49 -1.27 5.63
N GLU A 81 -2.52 -0.39 5.44
CA GLU A 81 -2.68 0.75 4.54
C GLU A 81 -3.01 0.27 3.13
N ALA A 82 -4.08 0.79 2.54
CA ALA A 82 -4.50 0.40 1.22
C ALA A 82 -4.92 1.60 0.37
N ASN A 83 -4.71 1.49 -0.94
CA ASN A 83 -5.40 2.34 -1.91
C ASN A 83 -6.53 1.54 -2.53
N VAL A 84 -7.71 2.14 -2.59
CA VAL A 84 -8.91 1.52 -3.16
C VAL A 84 -9.38 2.35 -4.34
N ILE A 85 -9.73 1.65 -5.43
CA ILE A 85 -10.44 2.23 -6.58
C ILE A 85 -11.78 1.50 -6.68
N ALA A 86 -12.86 2.25 -6.83
CA ALA A 86 -14.22 1.75 -7.00
C ALA A 86 -14.82 2.36 -8.26
N VAL A 87 -15.22 1.50 -9.20
CA VAL A 87 -15.82 1.87 -10.48
C VAL A 87 -17.28 1.43 -10.47
N PRO A 88 -18.26 2.35 -10.55
CA PRO A 88 -19.66 1.99 -10.60
C PRO A 88 -19.96 1.22 -11.91
N LEU A 89 -20.75 0.16 -11.79
CA LEU A 89 -21.19 -0.68 -12.89
C LEU A 89 -22.61 -0.29 -13.28
N PHE A 90 -22.87 -0.17 -14.58
CA PHE A 90 -24.17 0.20 -15.13
C PHE A 90 -24.64 -0.88 -16.10
N GLU A 91 -25.94 -1.06 -16.22
CA GLU A 91 -26.48 -1.91 -17.27
C GLU A 91 -26.43 -1.18 -18.62
N PRO A 92 -26.23 -1.90 -19.75
CA PRO A 92 -26.20 -1.28 -21.08
C PRO A 92 -27.46 -0.47 -21.43
N ASP A 93 -28.61 -0.88 -20.90
CA ASP A 93 -29.92 -0.24 -21.10
C ASP A 93 -30.26 0.82 -20.04
N ASN A 94 -29.49 0.91 -18.96
CA ASN A 94 -29.64 1.93 -17.92
C ASN A 94 -28.29 2.53 -17.50
N PRO A 95 -27.79 3.53 -18.24
CA PRO A 95 -26.50 4.17 -17.95
C PRO A 95 -26.56 5.19 -16.79
N TYR A 96 -27.73 5.38 -16.17
CA TYR A 96 -27.93 6.43 -15.16
C TYR A 96 -27.95 5.90 -13.74
N GLU A 97 -28.28 4.64 -13.52
CA GLU A 97 -28.35 4.04 -12.19
C GLU A 97 -27.35 2.87 -12.09
N PRO A 98 -26.38 2.93 -11.18
CA PRO A 98 -25.43 1.85 -11.04
C PRO A 98 -26.08 0.65 -10.37
N VAL A 99 -25.77 -0.54 -10.87
CA VAL A 99 -26.26 -1.83 -10.37
C VAL A 99 -25.25 -2.55 -9.45
N GLY A 100 -24.05 -1.99 -9.32
CA GLY A 100 -22.98 -2.55 -8.51
C GLY A 100 -21.68 -1.78 -8.66
N VAL A 101 -20.59 -2.36 -8.16
CA VAL A 101 -19.26 -1.77 -8.22
C VAL A 101 -18.22 -2.84 -8.54
N LEU A 102 -17.32 -2.52 -9.47
CA LEU A 102 -16.05 -3.23 -9.63
C LEU A 102 -14.99 -2.44 -8.88
N GLY A 103 -14.26 -3.11 -8.00
CA GLY A 103 -13.22 -2.46 -7.22
C GLY A 103 -11.91 -3.22 -7.16
N LEU A 104 -10.87 -2.46 -6.83
CA LEU A 104 -9.53 -2.95 -6.61
C LEU A 104 -8.98 -2.33 -5.33
N SER A 105 -8.49 -3.18 -4.43
CA SER A 105 -7.78 -2.78 -3.22
C SER A 105 -6.32 -3.20 -3.34
N ARG A 106 -5.40 -2.26 -3.11
CA ARG A 106 -3.96 -2.50 -3.15
C ARG A 106 -3.30 -2.15 -1.83
N SER A 107 -2.70 -3.13 -1.17
CA SER A 107 -1.86 -2.97 0.01
C SER A 107 -0.65 -2.09 -0.30
N ARG A 108 -0.34 -1.18 0.62
CA ARG A 108 0.85 -0.32 0.58
C ARG A 108 1.99 -0.86 1.44
N LYS A 109 1.84 -2.04 2.07
CA LYS A 109 2.84 -2.67 2.95
C LYS A 109 4.27 -2.60 2.40
N ASN A 110 4.46 -3.01 1.14
CA ASN A 110 5.79 -3.00 0.50
C ASN A 110 6.32 -1.59 0.22
N GLN A 111 5.43 -0.65 -0.14
CA GLN A 111 5.82 0.74 -0.36
C GLN A 111 6.29 1.38 0.96
N VAL A 112 5.54 1.16 2.03
CA VAL A 112 5.89 1.62 3.38
C VAL A 112 7.19 0.99 3.86
N ALA A 113 7.37 -0.32 3.67
CA ALA A 113 8.60 -1.00 4.06
C ALA A 113 9.84 -0.44 3.37
N VAL A 114 9.77 -0.16 2.06
CA VAL A 114 10.89 0.42 1.29
C VAL A 114 11.24 1.82 1.80
N VAL A 115 10.24 2.65 2.10
CA VAL A 115 10.46 3.99 2.67
C VAL A 115 11.16 3.89 4.03
N ASN A 116 10.63 3.07 4.94
CA ASN A 116 11.18 2.92 6.29
C ASN A 116 12.63 2.39 6.29
N ILE A 117 12.92 1.42 5.42
CA ILE A 117 14.28 0.90 5.25
C ILE A 117 15.21 2.00 4.74
N SER A 118 14.76 2.83 3.80
CA SER A 118 15.54 3.94 3.25
C SER A 118 15.85 5.00 4.31
N GLU A 119 14.88 5.33 5.16
CA GLU A 119 15.06 6.27 6.28
C GLU A 119 16.06 5.71 7.31
N THR A 120 15.95 4.42 7.64
CA THR A 120 16.88 3.75 8.56
C THR A 120 18.30 3.72 8.00
N LEU A 121 18.43 3.44 6.70
CA LEU A 121 19.71 3.45 6.00
C LEU A 121 20.34 4.85 5.99
N TYR A 122 19.54 5.90 5.74
CA TYR A 122 20.00 7.28 5.77
C TYR A 122 20.55 7.66 7.15
N ALA A 123 19.83 7.34 8.22
CA ALA A 123 20.27 7.58 9.59
C ALA A 123 21.58 6.83 9.90
N SER A 124 21.72 5.59 9.42
CA SER A 124 22.95 4.80 9.60
C SER A 124 24.14 5.40 8.85
N ILE A 125 23.93 5.95 7.64
CA ILE A 125 24.98 6.65 6.87
C ILE A 125 25.41 7.94 7.59
N GLU A 126 24.48 8.68 8.18
CA GLU A 126 24.78 9.87 8.98
C GLU A 126 25.66 9.52 10.19
N GLN A 127 25.33 8.44 10.91
CA GLN A 127 26.14 7.94 12.02
C GLN A 127 27.53 7.47 11.58
N LEU A 128 27.64 6.79 10.43
CA LEU A 128 28.94 6.39 9.87
C LEU A 128 29.82 7.59 9.51
N ASN A 129 29.23 8.65 8.97
CA ASN A 129 29.96 9.89 8.67
C ASN A 129 30.51 10.54 9.94
N LEU A 130 29.71 10.62 11.01
CA LEU A 130 30.15 11.13 12.31
C LEU A 130 31.30 10.29 12.88
N ALA A 131 31.15 8.97 12.89
CA ALA A 131 32.21 8.07 13.34
C ALA A 131 33.49 8.20 12.49
N SER A 132 33.37 8.38 11.17
CA SER A 132 34.53 8.61 10.30
C SER A 132 35.24 9.93 10.61
N GLN A 133 34.50 10.98 10.96
CA GLN A 133 35.08 12.27 11.38
C GLN A 133 35.79 12.13 12.73
N GLU A 134 35.20 11.42 13.68
CA GLU A 134 35.84 11.11 14.97
C GLU A 134 37.14 10.31 14.79
N VAL A 135 37.16 9.30 13.92
CA VAL A 135 38.36 8.51 13.61
C VAL A 135 39.46 9.39 12.98
N ALA A 136 39.10 10.26 12.04
CA ALA A 136 40.05 11.19 11.45
C ALA A 136 40.64 12.14 12.50
N SER A 137 39.80 12.73 13.36
CA SER A 137 40.23 13.59 14.46
C SER A 137 41.15 12.85 15.44
N GLY A 138 40.80 11.62 15.83
CA GLY A 138 41.63 10.80 16.70
C GLY A 138 43.00 10.46 16.08
N ALA A 139 43.03 10.19 14.77
CA ALA A 139 44.29 9.96 14.05
C ALA A 139 45.17 11.22 14.01
N GLU A 140 44.58 12.41 13.83
CA GLU A 140 45.28 13.68 13.92
C GLU A 140 45.86 13.92 15.32
N GLU A 141 45.08 13.70 16.38
CA GLU A 141 45.53 13.81 17.76
C GLU A 141 46.71 12.86 18.07
N VAL A 142 46.62 11.60 17.64
CA VAL A 142 47.70 10.61 17.79
C VAL A 142 48.97 11.04 17.06
N ALA A 143 48.84 11.57 15.84
CA ALA A 143 49.99 12.06 15.07
C ALA A 143 50.69 13.24 15.79
N VAL A 144 49.91 14.19 16.32
CA VAL A 144 50.43 15.33 17.09
C VAL A 144 51.14 14.86 18.37
N GLN A 145 50.53 13.95 19.14
CA GLN A 145 51.16 13.40 20.34
C GLN A 145 52.47 12.67 20.03
N SER A 146 52.49 11.90 18.94
CA SER A 146 53.69 11.16 18.50
C SER A 146 54.85 12.11 18.14
N GLN A 147 54.56 13.22 17.45
CA GLN A 147 55.56 14.26 17.17
C GLN A 147 56.09 14.90 18.45
N ASN A 148 55.21 15.22 19.41
CA ASN A 148 55.61 15.79 20.69
C ASN A 148 56.53 14.83 21.48
N ILE A 149 56.18 13.55 21.57
CA ILE A 149 57.01 12.52 22.22
C ILE A 149 58.38 12.40 21.55
N SER A 150 58.43 12.36 20.22
CA SER A 150 59.68 12.30 19.47
C SER A 150 60.58 13.52 19.75
N SER A 151 60.00 14.72 19.83
CA SER A 151 60.75 15.94 20.14
C SER A 151 61.34 15.95 21.56
N LEU A 152 60.64 15.34 22.53
CA LEU A 152 61.11 15.20 23.91
C LEU A 152 62.22 14.17 24.04
N ALA A 153 62.12 13.04 23.33
CA ALA A 153 63.13 11.99 23.34
C ALA A 153 64.45 12.38 22.63
N SER A 154 64.42 13.44 21.81
CA SER A 154 65.58 13.95 21.06
C SER A 154 66.38 15.03 21.81
N ARG A 155 65.99 15.35 23.06
CA ARG A 155 66.67 16.28 23.97
C ARG A 155 67.45 15.53 25.03
#